data_AF-A0A6I9MSU2-F1
#
_entry.id   AF-A0A6I9MSU2-F1
#
_cell.length_a   1.000
_cell.length_b   1.000
_cell.length_c   1.000
_cell.angle_alpha   90.00
_cell.angle_beta   90.00
_cell.angle_gamma   90.00
#
_symmetry.space_group_name_H-M   'P 1'
#
loop_
_entity.id
_entity.type
_entity.pdbx_description
1 polymer ?
#
loop_
_entity_poly.entity_id
_entity_poly.type
_entity_poly.pdbx_seq_one_letter_code
_entity_poly.pdbx_strand_id
1 'polypeptide(L)'
;MMENSSNSDIISICVQDPRLLKDYLWHTHVDYEICLHTNSMCFRKKSSCVRRRYSEFVWLRHCLEQNALIIELPKLPSWNPFFSSNNPGQVAQRMKGFEEFLESIFENPLLLSDSRLHLFLQSDLSITRIERCASGKTRYTVAEAIQRCNSSFISSSEDKAASCDSDCESSSSSTGCQSVDTPERGTPVPFSES
;
A
#
# COMPACT_ATOMS: atom_id res chain seq x y z
N MET A 1 -21.51 37.98 -15.96
CA MET A 1 -21.50 36.57 -16.38
C MET A 1 -20.18 36.01 -15.88
N MET A 2 -20.21 35.22 -14.80
CA MET A 2 -19.00 34.56 -14.32
C MET A 2 -18.86 33.28 -15.14
N GLU A 3 -17.84 33.21 -16.00
CA GLU A 3 -17.47 31.96 -16.65
C GLU A 3 -17.11 30.96 -15.55
N ASN A 4 -17.98 30.00 -15.35
CA ASN A 4 -17.74 28.86 -14.49
C ASN A 4 -16.71 27.98 -15.19
N SER A 5 -15.42 28.30 -15.00
CA SER A 5 -14.33 27.40 -15.39
C SER A 5 -14.52 26.11 -14.61
N SER A 6 -15.19 25.14 -15.21
CA SER A 6 -15.25 23.77 -14.72
C SER A 6 -13.82 23.26 -14.64
N ASN A 7 -13.20 23.38 -13.46
CA ASN A 7 -12.00 22.63 -13.11
C ASN A 7 -12.38 21.15 -13.18
N SER A 8 -12.25 20.56 -14.36
CA SER A 8 -12.40 19.12 -14.51
C SER A 8 -11.31 18.44 -13.70
N ASP A 9 -11.69 17.38 -13.00
CA ASP A 9 -10.74 16.50 -12.33
C ASP A 9 -9.93 15.77 -13.42
N ILE A 10 -8.63 16.07 -13.47
CA ILE A 10 -7.64 15.48 -14.35
C ILE A 10 -6.85 14.48 -13.51
N ILE A 11 -6.80 13.23 -13.98
CA ILE A 11 -5.95 12.17 -13.44
C ILE A 11 -5.10 11.68 -14.61
N SER A 12 -3.81 12.00 -14.57
CA SER A 12 -2.82 11.54 -15.56
C SER A 12 -1.90 10.51 -14.91
N ILE A 13 -1.67 9.42 -15.61
CA ILE A 13 -0.83 8.30 -15.16
C ILE A 13 0.12 7.93 -16.29
N CYS A 14 1.36 7.59 -15.95
CA CYS A 14 2.26 6.92 -16.88
C CYS A 14 2.97 5.75 -16.19
N VAL A 15 3.27 4.72 -16.97
CA VAL A 15 4.03 3.55 -16.55
C VAL A 15 5.29 3.46 -17.41
N GLN A 16 6.44 3.60 -16.77
CA GLN A 16 7.71 3.80 -17.46
C GLN A 16 8.88 3.12 -16.74
N ASP A 17 10.09 3.33 -17.28
CA ASP A 17 11.36 2.94 -16.69
C ASP A 17 11.39 1.50 -16.13
N PRO A 18 11.26 0.49 -17.01
CA PRO A 18 11.27 -0.91 -16.61
C PRO A 18 12.67 -1.30 -16.10
N ARG A 19 12.78 -1.81 -14.87
CA ARG A 19 14.07 -2.26 -14.31
C ARG A 19 14.04 -3.74 -13.98
N LEU A 20 15.12 -4.44 -14.33
CA LEU A 20 15.32 -5.82 -13.91
C LEU A 20 15.94 -5.84 -12.52
N LEU A 21 15.16 -6.27 -11.54
CA LEU A 21 15.59 -6.44 -10.16
C LEU A 21 15.88 -7.90 -9.86
N LYS A 22 16.93 -8.13 -9.08
CA LYS A 22 17.32 -9.45 -8.58
C LYS A 22 17.15 -9.45 -7.08
N ASP A 23 16.33 -10.35 -6.56
CA ASP A 23 16.16 -10.49 -5.12
C ASP A 23 17.28 -11.35 -4.50
N TYR A 24 17.26 -11.45 -3.17
CA TYR A 24 18.22 -12.21 -2.37
C TYR A 24 18.14 -13.73 -2.61
N LEU A 25 17.06 -14.22 -3.21
CA LEU A 25 16.81 -15.63 -3.53
C LEU A 25 17.12 -15.97 -4.99
N TRP A 26 17.80 -15.07 -5.72
CA TRP A 26 18.11 -15.24 -7.14
C TRP A 26 16.90 -15.22 -8.07
N HIS A 27 15.72 -14.83 -7.59
CA HIS A 27 14.59 -14.56 -8.46
C HIS A 27 14.73 -13.17 -9.06
N THR A 28 14.67 -13.13 -10.39
CA THR A 28 14.64 -11.88 -11.14
C THR A 28 13.20 -11.51 -11.45
N HIS A 29 12.85 -10.24 -11.25
CA HIS A 29 11.57 -9.70 -11.68
C HIS A 29 11.77 -8.32 -12.31
N VAL A 30 10.79 -7.91 -13.11
CA VAL A 30 10.75 -6.55 -13.65
C VAL A 30 9.73 -5.74 -12.87
N ASP A 31 10.17 -4.59 -12.38
CA ASP A 31 9.29 -3.56 -11.85
C ASP A 31 9.22 -2.37 -12.81
N TYR A 32 8.20 -1.55 -12.60
CA TYR A 32 7.87 -0.40 -13.43
C TYR A 32 7.68 0.80 -12.53
N GLU A 33 8.14 1.95 -12.99
CA GLU A 33 7.80 3.23 -12.37
C GLU A 33 6.39 3.62 -12.77
N ILE A 34 5.56 3.96 -11.79
CA ILE A 34 4.22 4.49 -11.99
C ILE A 34 4.24 5.94 -11.52
N CYS A 35 4.03 6.88 -12.43
CA CYS A 35 3.95 8.30 -12.10
C CYS A 35 2.51 8.79 -12.25
N LEU A 36 1.93 9.24 -11.16
CA LEU A 36 0.60 9.84 -11.09
C LEU A 36 0.75 11.36 -10.99
N HIS A 37 -0.03 12.09 -11.78
CA HIS A 37 -0.22 13.53 -11.66
C HIS A 37 -1.71 13.86 -11.72
N THR A 38 -2.24 14.57 -10.73
CA THR A 38 -3.68 14.83 -10.65
C THR A 38 -4.01 16.10 -9.88
N ASN A 39 -5.09 16.78 -10.28
CA ASN A 39 -5.72 17.85 -9.51
C ASN A 39 -6.92 17.34 -8.66
N SER A 40 -7.36 16.09 -8.85
CA SER A 40 -8.54 15.51 -8.18
C SER A 40 -8.38 15.46 -6.66
N MET A 41 -9.50 15.52 -5.96
CA MET A 41 -9.55 15.39 -4.49
C MET A 41 -9.65 13.94 -4.02
N CYS A 42 -9.86 12.98 -4.93
CA CYS A 42 -9.81 11.56 -4.61
C CYS A 42 -8.42 11.12 -4.14
N PHE A 43 -7.36 11.83 -4.55
CA PHE A 43 -5.98 11.50 -4.23
C PHE A 43 -5.39 12.43 -3.18
N ARG A 44 -4.58 11.86 -2.28
CA ARG A 44 -3.97 12.62 -1.19
C ARG A 44 -2.81 13.50 -1.66
N LYS A 45 -1.96 12.97 -2.55
CA LYS A 45 -0.91 13.75 -3.22
C LYS A 45 -1.35 14.14 -4.63
N LYS A 46 -0.95 15.33 -5.06
CA LYS A 46 -1.13 15.81 -6.45
C LYS A 46 -0.14 15.16 -7.41
N SER A 47 0.97 14.65 -6.91
CA SER A 47 1.90 13.85 -7.70
C SER A 47 2.57 12.77 -6.86
N SER A 48 2.78 11.60 -7.44
CA SER A 48 3.52 10.50 -6.81
C SER A 48 4.21 9.64 -7.86
N CYS A 49 5.38 9.13 -7.53
CA CYS A 49 6.12 8.16 -8.32
C CYS A 49 6.42 6.96 -7.43
N VAL A 50 5.97 5.77 -7.79
CA VAL A 50 6.17 4.53 -7.03
C VAL A 50 6.64 3.43 -7.98
N ARG A 51 7.30 2.39 -7.45
CA ARG A 51 7.72 1.24 -8.26
C ARG A 51 6.92 0.01 -7.89
N ARG A 52 6.35 -0.65 -8.92
CA ARG A 52 5.51 -1.85 -8.74
C ARG A 52 5.83 -2.91 -9.78
N ARG A 53 5.74 -4.18 -9.40
CA ARG A 53 5.91 -5.32 -10.30
C ARG A 53 4.58 -5.94 -10.71
N TYR A 54 4.59 -6.75 -11.78
CA TYR A 54 3.39 -7.39 -12.33
C TYR A 54 2.52 -8.12 -11.28
N SER A 55 3.13 -8.90 -10.39
CA SER A 55 2.37 -9.66 -9.38
C SER A 55 1.66 -8.75 -8.36
N GLU A 56 2.14 -7.52 -8.15
CA GLU A 56 1.43 -6.56 -7.31
C GLU A 56 0.22 -5.96 -8.02
N PHE A 57 0.26 -5.78 -9.35
CA PHE A 57 -0.92 -5.43 -10.13
C PHE A 57 -1.98 -6.54 -10.10
N VAL A 58 -1.57 -7.80 -10.19
CA VAL A 58 -2.48 -8.95 -10.05
C VAL A 58 -3.17 -8.93 -8.69
N TRP A 59 -2.40 -8.70 -7.62
CA TRP A 59 -2.95 -8.55 -6.28
C TRP A 59 -3.92 -7.37 -6.17
N LEU A 60 -3.57 -6.20 -6.72
CA LEU A 60 -4.43 -5.02 -6.71
C LEU A 60 -5.76 -5.29 -7.42
N ARG A 61 -5.71 -5.87 -8.62
CA ARG A 61 -6.91 -6.25 -9.38
C ARG A 61 -7.80 -7.17 -8.55
N HIS A 62 -7.23 -8.22 -7.95
CA HIS A 62 -7.99 -9.12 -7.09
C HIS A 62 -8.67 -8.38 -5.91
N CYS A 63 -7.94 -7.49 -5.23
CA CYS A 63 -8.50 -6.69 -4.14
C CYS A 63 -9.68 -5.82 -4.58
N LEU A 64 -9.56 -5.17 -5.75
CA LEU A 64 -10.61 -4.35 -6.31
C LEU A 64 -11.84 -5.18 -6.71
N GLU A 65 -11.65 -6.38 -7.28
CA GLU A 65 -12.76 -7.28 -7.62
C GLU A 65 -13.58 -7.66 -6.39
N GLN A 66 -12.92 -7.97 -5.27
CA GLN A 66 -13.62 -8.35 -4.03
C GLN A 66 -14.46 -7.21 -3.44
N ASN A 67 -14.06 -5.95 -3.66
CA ASN A 67 -14.79 -4.78 -3.15
C ASN A 67 -15.87 -4.27 -4.11
N ALA A 68 -15.79 -4.65 -5.39
CA ALA A 68 -16.62 -4.10 -6.45
C ALA A 68 -17.19 -5.21 -7.35
N LEU A 69 -17.89 -6.18 -6.74
CA LEU A 69 -18.38 -7.40 -7.40
C LEU A 69 -19.28 -7.19 -8.64
N ILE A 70 -19.85 -5.99 -8.81
CA ILE A 70 -20.74 -5.64 -9.93
C ILE A 70 -19.96 -4.98 -11.09
N ILE A 71 -18.72 -4.54 -10.84
CA ILE A 71 -17.92 -3.81 -11.82
C ILE A 71 -17.01 -4.80 -12.57
N GLU A 72 -17.14 -4.84 -13.89
CA GLU A 72 -16.18 -5.55 -14.73
C GLU A 72 -14.85 -4.80 -14.76
N LEU A 73 -13.84 -5.30 -14.05
CA LEU A 73 -12.53 -4.68 -14.07
C LEU A 73 -11.79 -4.94 -15.39
N PRO A 74 -11.04 -3.94 -15.88
CA PRO A 74 -10.16 -4.12 -17.03
C PRO A 74 -9.22 -5.31 -16.83
N LYS A 75 -8.88 -5.96 -17.94
CA LYS A 75 -7.91 -7.06 -17.94
C LYS A 75 -6.51 -6.49 -17.81
N LEU A 76 -5.71 -7.09 -16.94
CA LEU A 76 -4.27 -6.82 -16.93
C LEU A 76 -3.63 -7.30 -18.25
N PRO A 77 -2.47 -6.73 -18.63
CA PRO A 77 -1.68 -7.29 -19.71
C PRO A 77 -1.43 -8.78 -19.45
N SER A 78 -1.44 -9.58 -20.51
CA SER A 78 -1.39 -11.04 -20.39
C SER A 78 -0.16 -11.48 -19.60
N TRP A 79 -0.38 -12.44 -18.69
CA TRP A 79 0.73 -13.14 -18.06
C TRP A 79 1.41 -13.96 -19.15
N ASN A 80 2.60 -13.53 -19.56
CA ASN A 80 3.40 -14.19 -20.57
C ASN A 80 4.54 -14.97 -19.86
N PRO A 81 4.49 -16.32 -19.84
CA PRO A 81 5.56 -17.13 -19.24
C PRO A 81 6.89 -17.00 -20.00
N PHE A 82 6.87 -16.54 -21.24
CA PHE A 82 8.05 -16.25 -22.07
C PHE A 82 8.35 -14.75 -22.16
N PHE A 83 7.90 -13.97 -21.16
CA PHE A 83 8.20 -12.55 -21.11
C PHE A 83 9.71 -12.34 -21.00
N SER A 84 10.26 -11.55 -21.92
CA SER A 84 11.66 -11.15 -21.90
C SER A 84 11.79 -9.65 -21.66
N SER A 85 12.46 -9.27 -20.57
CA SER A 85 12.81 -7.87 -20.29
C SER A 85 13.69 -7.24 -21.37
N ASN A 86 14.37 -8.07 -22.16
CA ASN A 86 15.27 -7.64 -23.23
C ASN A 86 14.53 -7.40 -24.55
N ASN A 87 13.22 -7.68 -24.61
CA ASN A 87 12.40 -7.39 -25.76
C ASN A 87 11.63 -6.07 -25.55
N PRO A 88 12.09 -4.94 -26.14
CA PRO A 88 11.48 -3.63 -25.90
C PRO A 88 10.01 -3.57 -26.33
N GLY A 89 9.61 -4.32 -27.37
CA GLY A 89 8.22 -4.38 -27.82
C GLY A 89 7.29 -5.06 -26.80
N GLN A 90 7.73 -6.17 -26.19
CA GLN A 90 6.96 -6.83 -25.13
C GLN A 90 6.86 -5.97 -23.87
N VAL A 91 7.94 -5.27 -23.53
CA VAL A 91 7.99 -4.38 -22.37
C VAL A 91 7.08 -3.17 -22.58
N ALA A 92 7.14 -2.52 -23.74
CA ALA A 92 6.26 -1.39 -24.09
C ALA A 92 4.78 -1.80 -24.10
N GLN A 93 4.44 -2.95 -24.70
CA GLN A 93 3.07 -3.46 -24.71
C GLN A 93 2.54 -3.73 -23.30
N ARG A 94 3.40 -4.25 -22.41
CA ARG A 94 3.03 -4.49 -21.02
C ARG A 94 2.83 -3.19 -20.24
N MET A 95 3.71 -2.20 -20.41
CA MET A 95 3.56 -0.89 -19.77
C MET A 95 2.25 -0.22 -20.19
N LYS A 96 1.97 -0.20 -21.50
CA LYS A 96 0.70 0.31 -22.05
C LYS A 96 -0.52 -0.39 -21.44
N GLY A 97 -0.48 -1.73 -21.32
CA GLY A 97 -1.56 -2.47 -20.68
C GLY A 97 -1.75 -2.15 -19.19
N PHE A 98 -0.70 -1.75 -18.48
CA PHE A 98 -0.83 -1.27 -17.10
C PHE A 98 -1.41 0.15 -17.03
N GLU A 99 -1.03 1.04 -17.95
CA GLU A 99 -1.63 2.36 -18.08
C GLU A 99 -3.13 2.25 -18.35
N GLU A 100 -3.53 1.51 -19.39
CA GLU A 100 -4.94 1.28 -19.76
C GLU A 100 -5.75 0.67 -18.60
N PHE A 101 -5.15 -0.25 -17.84
CA PHE A 101 -5.76 -0.83 -16.65
C PHE A 101 -6.02 0.22 -15.56
N LEU A 102 -5.05 1.09 -15.28
CA LEU A 102 -5.19 2.14 -14.26
C LEU A 102 -6.14 3.25 -14.70
N GLU A 103 -6.07 3.68 -15.97
CA GLU A 103 -6.97 4.67 -16.55
C GLU A 103 -8.43 4.23 -16.42
N SER A 104 -8.73 2.99 -16.78
CA SER A 104 -10.09 2.43 -16.65
C SER A 104 -10.56 2.32 -15.19
N ILE A 105 -9.65 2.14 -14.22
CA ILE A 105 -10.00 2.22 -12.79
C ILE A 105 -10.45 3.63 -12.40
N PHE A 106 -9.77 4.66 -12.92
CA PHE A 106 -10.04 6.06 -12.56
C PHE A 106 -11.38 6.57 -13.09
N GLU A 107 -11.96 5.92 -14.08
CA GLU A 107 -13.31 6.22 -14.58
C GLU A 107 -14.41 5.83 -13.58
N ASN A 108 -14.09 5.02 -12.56
CA ASN A 108 -15.08 4.51 -11.60
C ASN A 108 -14.85 5.03 -10.17
N PRO A 109 -15.71 5.94 -9.67
CA PRO A 109 -15.58 6.50 -8.32
C PRO A 109 -15.60 5.46 -7.19
N LEU A 110 -16.27 4.31 -7.37
CA LEU A 110 -16.28 3.25 -6.36
C LEU A 110 -14.89 2.62 -6.20
N LEU A 111 -14.16 2.42 -7.30
CA LEU A 111 -12.80 1.90 -7.24
C LEU A 111 -11.83 2.93 -6.66
N LEU A 112 -12.04 4.21 -6.96
CA LEU A 112 -11.30 5.33 -6.35
C LEU A 112 -11.53 5.46 -4.84
N SER A 113 -12.55 4.82 -4.26
CA SER A 113 -12.76 4.81 -2.81
C SER A 113 -11.89 3.78 -2.07
N ASP A 114 -11.25 2.84 -2.77
CA ASP A 114 -10.45 1.78 -2.15
C ASP A 114 -9.09 2.31 -1.66
N SER A 115 -8.88 2.27 -0.34
CA SER A 115 -7.61 2.70 0.26
C SER A 115 -6.38 1.94 -0.23
N ARG A 116 -6.52 0.68 -0.66
CA ARG A 116 -5.42 -0.13 -1.18
C ARG A 116 -4.93 0.38 -2.53
N LEU A 117 -5.82 0.92 -3.37
CA LEU A 117 -5.43 1.60 -4.62
C LEU A 117 -4.57 2.83 -4.31
N HIS A 118 -4.98 3.66 -3.35
CA HIS A 118 -4.22 4.85 -2.95
C HIS A 118 -2.85 4.50 -2.36
N LEU A 119 -2.79 3.50 -1.49
CA LEU A 119 -1.52 3.02 -0.96
C LEU A 119 -0.62 2.43 -2.05
N PHE A 120 -1.20 1.70 -3.00
CA PHE A 120 -0.48 1.14 -4.14
C PHE A 120 0.17 2.22 -5.01
N LEU A 121 -0.55 3.32 -5.29
CA LEU A 121 -0.12 4.41 -6.18
C LEU A 121 0.70 5.52 -5.50
N GLN A 122 0.55 5.72 -4.18
CA GLN A 122 1.10 6.89 -3.48
C GLN A 122 2.04 6.57 -2.32
N SER A 123 2.33 5.28 -2.08
CA SER A 123 3.26 4.81 -1.04
C SER A 123 4.18 3.69 -1.53
N ASP A 124 5.35 3.55 -0.89
CA ASP A 124 6.32 2.47 -1.16
C ASP A 124 6.08 1.23 -0.28
N LEU A 125 4.88 1.10 0.31
CA LEU A 125 4.55 -0.06 1.15
C LEU A 125 4.49 -1.34 0.32
N SER A 126 5.00 -2.44 0.89
CA SER A 126 4.78 -3.79 0.34
C SER A 126 3.30 -4.20 0.46
N ILE A 127 2.85 -5.12 -0.40
CA ILE A 127 1.47 -5.67 -0.36
C ILE A 127 1.02 -5.99 1.07
N THR A 128 1.82 -6.75 1.83
CA THR A 128 1.48 -7.15 3.20
C THR A 128 1.27 -5.95 4.12
N ARG A 129 2.08 -4.90 3.98
CA ARG A 129 1.91 -3.67 4.76
C ARG A 129 0.70 -2.87 4.30
N ILE A 130 0.38 -2.88 3.00
CA ILE A 130 -0.84 -2.28 2.47
C ILE A 130 -2.08 -2.95 3.05
N GLU A 131 -2.15 -4.28 3.04
CA GLU A 131 -3.28 -5.04 3.59
C GLU A 131 -3.49 -4.77 5.09
N ARG A 132 -2.39 -4.79 5.86
CA ARG A 132 -2.44 -4.46 7.28
C ARG A 132 -2.93 -3.03 7.51
N CYS A 133 -2.42 -2.07 6.72
CA CYS A 133 -2.81 -0.66 6.86
C CYS A 133 -4.27 -0.42 6.51
N ALA A 134 -4.73 -0.96 5.38
CA ALA A 134 -6.13 -0.87 4.94
C ALA A 134 -7.09 -1.55 5.94
N SER A 135 -6.64 -2.59 6.65
CA SER A 135 -7.43 -3.27 7.69
C SER A 135 -7.33 -2.64 9.08
N GLY A 136 -6.63 -1.51 9.23
CA GLY A 136 -6.43 -0.85 10.54
C GLY A 136 -5.51 -1.60 11.50
N LYS A 137 -4.64 -2.51 10.99
CA LYS A 137 -3.71 -3.34 11.78
C LYS A 137 -2.29 -2.77 11.85
N THR A 138 -2.11 -1.48 11.53
CA THR A 138 -0.85 -0.74 11.63
C THR A 138 -0.98 0.38 12.66
N ARG A 139 0.16 0.87 13.18
CA ARG A 139 0.19 2.02 14.09
C ARG A 139 -0.03 3.38 13.41
N TYR A 140 -0.03 3.38 12.08
CA TYR A 140 -0.25 4.55 11.24
C TYR A 140 -1.47 4.35 10.34
N THR A 141 -2.12 5.45 10.00
CA THR A 141 -3.24 5.51 9.06
C THR A 141 -2.79 5.50 7.60
N VAL A 142 -3.73 5.27 6.68
CA VAL A 142 -3.51 5.38 5.24
C VAL A 142 -2.95 6.75 4.86
N ALA A 143 -3.53 7.83 5.41
CA ALA A 143 -3.11 9.19 5.12
C ALA A 143 -1.68 9.47 5.58
N GLU A 144 -1.30 8.99 6.76
CA GLU A 144 0.07 9.11 7.27
C GLU A 144 1.06 8.28 6.46
N ALA A 145 0.69 7.06 6.05
CA ALA A 145 1.52 6.22 5.19
C ALA A 145 1.84 6.93 3.87
N ILE A 146 0.82 7.51 3.22
CA ILE A 146 1.01 8.26 1.98
C ILE A 146 1.86 9.49 2.24
N GLN A 147 1.58 10.27 3.29
CA GLN A 147 2.32 11.50 3.58
C GLN A 147 3.81 11.26 3.87
N ARG A 148 4.16 10.16 4.56
CA ARG A 148 5.55 9.82 4.88
C ARG A 148 6.37 9.34 3.68
N CYS A 149 5.73 8.88 2.61
CA CYS A 149 6.46 8.45 1.42
C CYS A 149 6.98 9.69 0.68
N ASN A 150 8.27 9.98 0.80
CA ASN A 150 8.88 11.04 0.01
C ASN A 150 8.90 10.60 -1.45
N SER A 151 8.27 11.38 -2.33
CA SER A 151 8.54 11.32 -3.76
C SER A 151 10.02 11.63 -3.93
N SER A 152 10.86 10.60 -3.98
CA SER A 152 12.32 10.74 -3.92
C SER A 152 12.92 11.18 -5.25
N PHE A 153 12.25 12.11 -5.94
CA PHE A 153 12.66 12.68 -7.22
C PHE A 153 12.79 14.20 -7.21
N ILE A 154 13.14 14.78 -6.07
CA ILE A 154 13.75 16.13 -6.02
C ILE A 154 15.14 16.01 -5.35
N SER A 155 16.15 16.12 -6.22
CA SER A 155 17.60 16.25 -5.98
C SER A 155 18.31 15.21 -5.09
N SER A 156 19.03 14.29 -5.72
CA SER A 156 20.21 13.66 -5.12
C SER A 156 21.34 14.70 -5.06
N SER A 157 21.36 15.53 -4.03
CA SER A 157 22.60 15.88 -3.35
C SER A 157 22.59 15.10 -2.04
N GLU A 158 23.67 14.36 -1.82
CA GLU A 158 23.91 13.42 -0.74
C GLU A 158 23.28 13.85 0.59
N ASP A 159 22.33 13.06 1.09
CA ASP A 159 22.33 12.68 2.51
C ASP A 159 21.47 11.44 2.75
N LYS A 160 22.12 10.43 3.36
CA LYS A 160 21.52 9.20 3.85
C LYS A 160 20.51 9.51 4.94
N ALA A 161 19.28 9.04 4.77
CA ALA A 161 18.44 8.60 5.88
C ALA A 161 17.87 7.22 5.53
N ALA A 162 18.48 6.18 6.09
CA ALA A 162 17.90 4.85 6.13
C ALA A 162 16.55 4.95 6.86
N SER A 163 15.45 4.54 6.23
CA SER A 163 14.19 4.34 6.94
C SER A 163 14.26 3.01 7.69
N CYS A 164 14.84 3.07 8.88
CA CYS A 164 14.67 2.04 9.90
C CYS A 164 13.29 2.23 10.55
N ASP A 165 12.36 1.31 10.28
CA ASP A 165 11.25 1.03 11.20
C ASP A 165 11.25 -0.48 11.44
N SER A 166 11.95 -0.87 12.50
CA SER A 166 11.86 -2.21 13.05
C SER A 166 10.56 -2.32 13.82
N ASP A 167 9.58 -3.03 13.26
CA ASP A 167 8.43 -3.52 14.02
C ASP A 167 8.93 -4.64 14.95
N CYS A 168 9.42 -4.25 16.14
CA CYS A 168 9.73 -5.19 17.21
C CYS A 168 8.42 -5.71 17.82
N GLU A 169 8.02 -6.90 17.40
CA GLU A 169 6.96 -7.68 18.04
C GLU A 169 7.43 -8.08 19.45
N SER A 170 7.14 -7.25 20.46
CA SER A 170 7.24 -7.68 21.85
C SER A 170 6.07 -8.60 22.14
N SER A 171 6.30 -9.90 22.04
CA SER A 171 5.41 -10.92 22.61
C SER A 171 5.44 -10.76 24.13
N SER A 172 4.38 -10.20 24.70
CA SER A 172 4.13 -10.24 26.13
C SER A 172 3.82 -11.68 26.53
N SER A 173 4.84 -12.44 26.93
CA SER A 173 4.66 -13.68 27.67
C SER A 173 4.25 -13.33 29.10
N SER A 174 2.95 -13.34 29.37
CA SER A 174 2.42 -13.37 30.74
C SER A 174 2.74 -14.74 31.35
N THR A 175 3.96 -14.89 31.85
CA THR A 175 4.33 -16.04 32.68
C THR A 175 3.96 -15.69 34.10
N GLY A 176 2.91 -16.34 34.60
CA GLY A 176 2.44 -16.20 35.96
C GLY A 176 3.50 -16.68 36.95
N CYS A 177 3.69 -15.91 38.02
CA CYS A 177 4.39 -16.36 39.21
C CYS A 177 3.49 -16.04 40.41
N GLN A 178 2.99 -17.11 41.03
CA GLN A 178 2.37 -17.10 42.34
C GLN A 178 3.41 -16.73 43.38
N SER A 179 3.03 -15.95 44.39
CA SER A 179 3.77 -15.87 45.66
C SER A 179 2.76 -15.61 46.77
N VAL A 180 2.35 -16.70 47.42
CA VAL A 180 1.75 -16.73 48.75
C VAL A 180 2.88 -16.69 49.76
N ASP A 181 2.81 -15.76 50.73
CA ASP A 181 2.97 -16.03 52.17
C ASP A 181 3.09 -14.72 52.97
N THR A 182 2.26 -14.55 54.00
CA THR A 182 2.61 -13.75 55.20
C THR A 182 1.75 -14.22 56.40
N PRO A 183 2.34 -14.48 57.59
CA PRO A 183 1.64 -15.07 58.73
C PRO A 183 1.05 -14.05 59.73
N GLU A 184 0.24 -14.60 60.63
CA GLU A 184 -0.71 -14.06 61.62
C GLU A 184 -0.32 -12.84 62.50
N ARG A 185 -1.36 -12.06 62.88
CA ARG A 185 -1.62 -11.71 64.30
C ARG A 185 -3.08 -11.30 64.56
N GLY A 186 -3.67 -11.86 65.64
CA GLY A 186 -5.07 -11.74 66.09
C GLY A 186 -5.57 -10.32 66.41
N THR A 187 -6.84 -10.07 66.79
CA THR A 187 -7.72 -10.76 67.77
C THR A 187 -9.18 -10.19 67.62
N PRO A 188 -10.21 -10.58 68.42
CA PRO A 188 -11.53 -11.00 67.90
C PRO A 188 -12.75 -10.19 68.44
N VAL A 189 -13.94 -10.28 67.82
CA VAL A 189 -15.24 -10.01 68.48
C VAL A 189 -16.43 -10.61 67.68
N PRO A 190 -17.64 -10.79 68.25
CA PRO A 190 -18.21 -12.10 68.53
C PRO A 190 -19.47 -12.44 67.70
N PHE A 191 -19.83 -13.72 67.70
CA PHE A 191 -21.11 -14.22 67.22
C PHE A 191 -22.10 -14.28 68.39
N SER A 192 -23.32 -13.82 68.16
CA SER A 192 -24.49 -14.05 69.02
C SER A 192 -25.48 -14.96 68.29
N GLU A 193 -25.97 -15.95 69.05
CA GLU A 193 -26.85 -17.08 68.68
C GLU A 193 -28.19 -16.69 68.04
N SER A 194 -28.65 -17.58 67.15
CA SER A 194 -29.97 -18.26 67.23
C SER A 194 -29.89 -19.57 66.44
#